data_AF-A0A7K6U1E7-F1
#
_entry.id   AF-A0A7K6U1E7-F1
#
_cell.length_a   1.000
_cell.length_b   1.000
_cell.length_c   1.000
_cell.angle_alpha   90.00
_cell.angle_beta   90.00
_cell.angle_gamma   90.00
#
_symmetry.space_group_name_H-M   'P 1'
#
loop_
_entity.id
_entity.type
_entity.pdbx_description
1 polymer ?
#
loop_
_entity_poly.entity_id
_entity_poly.type
_entity_poly.pdbx_seq_one_letter_code
_entity_poly.pdbx_strand_id
1 'polypeptide(L)'
;NKLFPQAISYLEKTFQVRKSTGTILLSRQCATNQYLRRKADPHRYCRGACANHTRCGPVIVPEKHLQQCRVCNETEWLCGPTGLPDQEGVRDADFVLYVSALTTERCGHENIIAYAAYCQLEAEMDRQVPIAGYANLCPNMISTQAQEFVGMLSTVKHEIIHALGFSAGLFAFYRDDDGKPLTTRYADGLPPFNESLGLYQWSNRVVHKAVRLWDIRGGKMLRHAVYLLITPRVVEEARKHFNCPILEGMELENQGGMGTELNHWEKRLLENEAMTGSHTQNRVFSRITLALMEDTGWYKANYSMAEKLDWGRNKGCDFVMKSCKFWIDEKRRKRQLISPYCDTLRSNPLQLTCRQDQRAVAVCNLQKFPKQLPQEYQYFDNLNGLPAEELPYYGGSVEIADYCPFSQEFSWHLSGEFQRSSDCRITENQPDPTKNYGAEKYGPNSVCLIQKSAFVMEQCRRKLSYPDWGSGCYQVSCSPQGLHVWVKDTVYLCSRSGQVLTVRIQMNGWIHVGNLICPACSDFCDSCPPERDPPASNLTRTAPIDLCSCSSGLVVTLWLLMANLIPLLTGLFLCA
;
A
#
# COMPACT_ATOMS: atom_id res chain seq x y z
N ASN A 1 -18.24 -17.27 0.73
CA ASN A 1 -19.40 -16.57 1.34
C ASN A 1 -19.06 -15.33 2.17
N LYS A 2 -17.78 -14.93 2.36
CA LYS A 2 -17.43 -13.70 3.12
C LYS A 2 -16.72 -12.63 2.27
N LEU A 3 -15.64 -13.01 1.56
CA LEU A 3 -14.79 -12.08 0.80
C LEU A 3 -15.56 -11.26 -0.25
N PHE A 4 -16.11 -11.92 -1.28
CA PHE A 4 -16.83 -11.23 -2.36
C PHE A 4 -18.04 -10.42 -1.87
N PRO A 5 -18.94 -10.94 -1.01
CA PRO A 5 -20.05 -10.13 -0.49
C PRO A 5 -19.61 -8.85 0.23
N GLN A 6 -18.52 -8.90 1.02
CA GLN A 6 -18.00 -7.70 1.69
C GLN A 6 -17.33 -6.73 0.71
N ALA A 7 -16.61 -7.24 -0.29
CA ALA A 7 -16.01 -6.40 -1.33
C ALA A 7 -17.10 -5.69 -2.16
N ILE A 8 -18.12 -6.43 -2.59
CA ILE A 8 -19.27 -5.89 -3.33
C ILE A 8 -20.01 -4.85 -2.49
N SER A 9 -20.32 -5.14 -1.22
CA SER A 9 -21.00 -4.18 -0.34
C SER A 9 -20.19 -2.89 -0.14
N TYR A 10 -18.86 -2.97 -0.10
CA TYR A 10 -18.00 -1.79 -0.06
C TYR A 10 -18.12 -0.98 -1.37
N LEU A 11 -18.04 -1.65 -2.53
CA LEU A 11 -18.08 -1.01 -3.84
C LEU A 11 -19.45 -0.37 -4.13
N GLU A 12 -20.56 -1.03 -3.78
CA GLU A 12 -21.92 -0.47 -3.92
C GLU A 12 -22.13 0.80 -3.09
N LYS A 13 -21.48 0.91 -1.92
CA LYS A 13 -21.49 2.14 -1.10
C LYS A 13 -20.56 3.22 -1.63
N THR A 14 -19.55 2.81 -2.40
CA THR A 14 -18.49 3.69 -2.89
C THR A 14 -18.84 4.28 -4.26
N PHE A 15 -19.50 3.52 -5.13
CA PHE A 15 -19.80 3.92 -6.50
C PHE A 15 -21.29 3.82 -6.78
N GLN A 16 -21.89 4.96 -7.13
CA GLN A 16 -23.25 5.04 -7.62
C GLN A 16 -23.23 4.98 -9.15
N VAL A 17 -24.18 4.28 -9.75
CA VAL A 17 -24.32 4.16 -11.19
C VAL A 17 -25.68 4.70 -11.63
N ARG A 18 -25.75 5.22 -12.85
CA ARG A 18 -27.05 5.50 -13.47
C ARG A 18 -27.72 4.16 -13.81
N LYS A 19 -28.79 3.81 -13.09
CA LYS A 19 -29.50 2.53 -13.26
C LYS A 19 -29.77 2.23 -14.74
N SER A 20 -29.35 1.07 -15.20
CA SER A 20 -29.70 0.50 -16.50
C SER A 20 -31.19 0.17 -16.50
N THR A 21 -31.90 0.65 -17.52
CA THR A 21 -33.30 0.29 -17.74
C THR A 21 -33.34 -0.91 -18.66
N GLY A 22 -33.28 -2.12 -18.10
CA GLY A 22 -33.39 -3.35 -18.91
C GLY A 22 -32.88 -4.60 -18.21
N THR A 23 -32.99 -5.70 -18.95
CA THR A 23 -32.40 -6.99 -18.58
C THR A 23 -31.03 -7.10 -19.23
N ILE A 24 -29.99 -7.44 -18.45
CA ILE A 24 -28.67 -7.74 -19.01
C ILE A 24 -28.73 -9.07 -19.76
N LEU A 25 -28.50 -9.02 -21.07
CA LEU A 25 -28.32 -10.17 -21.95
C LEU A 25 -26.93 -10.11 -22.58
N LEU A 26 -26.16 -11.17 -22.42
CA LEU A 26 -24.77 -11.21 -22.88
C LEU A 26 -24.68 -11.80 -24.30
N SER A 27 -23.86 -11.16 -25.12
CA SER A 27 -23.56 -11.61 -26.48
C SER A 27 -22.82 -12.94 -26.46
N ARG A 28 -23.18 -13.86 -27.37
CA ARG A 28 -22.44 -15.10 -27.54
C ARG A 28 -21.04 -14.84 -28.11
N GLN A 29 -20.09 -15.67 -27.72
CA GLN A 29 -18.73 -15.66 -28.28
C GLN A 29 -18.74 -16.32 -29.67
N CYS A 30 -17.92 -15.86 -30.61
CA CYS A 30 -17.80 -16.48 -31.92
C CYS A 30 -16.79 -17.62 -31.90
N ALA A 31 -17.07 -18.70 -32.63
CA ALA A 31 -16.20 -19.87 -32.67
C ALA A 31 -14.78 -19.54 -33.17
N THR A 32 -14.68 -18.55 -34.08
CA THR A 32 -13.42 -18.08 -34.67
C THR A 32 -12.88 -16.80 -34.02
N ASN A 33 -13.54 -16.28 -32.96
CA ASN A 33 -13.30 -14.93 -32.41
C ASN A 33 -13.36 -13.78 -33.43
N GLN A 34 -13.96 -14.01 -34.61
CA GLN A 34 -14.17 -12.98 -35.62
C GLN A 34 -15.56 -12.36 -35.48
N TYR A 35 -15.57 -11.06 -35.18
CA TYR A 35 -16.77 -10.30 -34.91
C TYR A 35 -17.04 -9.29 -36.01
N LEU A 36 -18.31 -9.14 -36.37
CA LEU A 36 -18.80 -8.17 -37.33
C LEU A 36 -19.84 -7.28 -36.65
N ARG A 37 -19.85 -5.99 -37.03
CA ARG A 37 -20.89 -5.03 -36.63
C ARG A 37 -21.48 -4.38 -37.86
N ARG A 38 -22.81 -4.22 -37.87
CA ARG A 38 -23.52 -3.53 -38.95
C ARG A 38 -23.80 -2.10 -38.54
N LYS A 39 -23.75 -1.19 -39.51
CA LYS A 39 -24.10 0.22 -39.30
C LYS A 39 -25.56 0.30 -38.83
N ALA A 40 -25.79 1.03 -37.73
CA ALA A 40 -27.10 1.20 -37.09
C ALA A 40 -27.71 -0.07 -36.44
N ASP A 41 -26.94 -1.14 -36.22
CA ASP A 41 -27.36 -2.29 -35.42
C ASP A 41 -26.51 -2.40 -34.14
N PRO A 42 -27.10 -2.40 -32.93
CA PRO A 42 -26.33 -2.50 -31.69
C PRO A 42 -25.72 -3.90 -31.48
N HIS A 43 -26.16 -4.92 -32.22
CA HIS A 43 -25.75 -6.30 -32.00
C HIS A 43 -24.41 -6.64 -32.65
N ARG A 44 -23.66 -7.52 -31.98
CA ARG A 44 -22.45 -8.14 -32.50
C ARG A 44 -22.80 -9.43 -33.25
N TYR A 45 -22.28 -9.59 -34.45
CA TYR A 45 -22.47 -10.76 -35.30
C TYR A 45 -21.18 -11.60 -35.36
N CYS A 46 -21.34 -12.91 -35.47
CA CYS A 46 -20.22 -13.81 -35.72
C CYS A 46 -20.02 -14.06 -37.21
N ARG A 47 -18.76 -14.05 -37.65
CA ARG A 47 -18.43 -14.60 -38.96
C ARG A 47 -18.48 -16.14 -38.87
N GLY A 48 -19.45 -16.76 -39.52
CA GLY A 48 -19.67 -18.21 -39.44
C GLY A 48 -20.61 -18.62 -38.29
N ALA A 49 -20.08 -19.14 -37.18
CA ALA A 49 -20.87 -19.71 -36.09
C ALA A 49 -20.52 -19.13 -34.71
N CYS A 50 -21.49 -19.14 -33.79
CA CYS A 50 -21.20 -18.93 -32.37
C CYS A 50 -20.47 -20.14 -31.78
N ALA A 51 -19.66 -19.91 -30.76
CA ALA A 51 -19.02 -20.96 -29.99
C ALA A 51 -20.06 -21.75 -29.18
N ASN A 52 -19.78 -23.04 -28.96
CA ASN A 52 -20.64 -23.92 -28.15
C ASN A 52 -20.82 -23.41 -26.72
N HIS A 53 -19.80 -22.75 -26.16
CA HIS A 53 -19.86 -22.14 -24.84
C HIS A 53 -19.32 -20.72 -24.90
N THR A 54 -20.07 -19.78 -24.34
CA THR A 54 -19.60 -18.41 -24.14
C THR A 54 -18.87 -18.32 -22.80
N ARG A 55 -17.67 -17.74 -22.79
CA ARG A 55 -16.85 -17.61 -21.59
C ARG A 55 -16.67 -16.15 -21.19
N CYS A 56 -16.60 -15.92 -19.88
CA CYS A 56 -16.18 -14.66 -19.28
C CYS A 56 -14.98 -15.00 -18.38
N GLY A 57 -13.77 -14.81 -18.92
CA GLY A 57 -12.55 -15.36 -18.31
C GLY A 57 -12.60 -16.88 -18.21
N PRO A 58 -12.28 -17.49 -17.05
CA PRO A 58 -12.31 -18.94 -16.90
C PRO A 58 -13.73 -19.52 -16.72
N VAL A 59 -14.74 -18.67 -16.51
CA VAL A 59 -16.12 -19.10 -16.22
C VAL A 59 -16.93 -19.26 -17.50
N ILE A 60 -17.70 -20.36 -17.58
CA ILE A 60 -18.72 -20.55 -18.61
C ILE A 60 -19.96 -19.76 -18.20
N VAL A 61 -20.39 -18.84 -19.07
CA VAL A 61 -21.59 -18.04 -18.84
C VAL A 61 -22.83 -18.94 -18.92
N PRO A 62 -23.74 -18.92 -17.94
CA PRO A 62 -24.97 -19.69 -17.99
C PRO A 62 -25.80 -19.33 -19.22
N GLU A 63 -26.34 -20.35 -19.91
CA GLU A 63 -27.16 -20.16 -21.11
C GLU A 63 -28.31 -19.18 -20.88
N LYS A 64 -28.93 -19.22 -19.69
CA LYS A 64 -30.01 -18.30 -19.31
C LYS A 64 -29.64 -16.80 -19.34
N HIS A 65 -28.35 -16.45 -19.31
CA HIS A 65 -27.88 -15.05 -19.38
C HIS A 65 -27.56 -14.61 -20.82
N LEU A 66 -27.62 -15.52 -21.80
CA LEU A 66 -27.17 -15.27 -23.16
C LEU A 66 -28.32 -14.84 -24.07
N GLN A 67 -28.02 -13.90 -24.97
CA GLN A 67 -28.88 -13.57 -26.09
C GLN A 67 -28.79 -14.66 -27.20
N GLN A 68 -29.70 -14.58 -28.15
CA GLN A 68 -29.73 -15.41 -29.35
C GLN A 68 -28.44 -15.24 -30.16
N CYS A 69 -27.92 -16.35 -30.70
CA CYS A 69 -26.75 -16.29 -31.57
C CYS A 69 -27.08 -15.49 -32.83
N ARG A 70 -26.18 -14.61 -33.26
CA ARG A 70 -26.33 -13.83 -34.49
C ARG A 70 -25.10 -14.05 -35.36
N VAL A 71 -25.33 -14.49 -36.60
CA VAL A 71 -24.27 -14.89 -37.52
C VAL A 71 -24.42 -14.18 -38.87
N CYS A 72 -23.29 -13.95 -39.53
CA CYS A 72 -23.23 -13.53 -40.93
C CYS A 72 -22.52 -14.59 -41.75
N ASN A 73 -23.02 -14.82 -42.98
CA ASN A 73 -22.39 -15.75 -43.92
C ASN A 73 -21.05 -15.20 -44.44
N GLU A 74 -20.20 -16.07 -45.00
CA GLU A 74 -18.80 -15.73 -45.38
C GLU A 74 -18.68 -14.57 -46.39
N THR A 75 -19.74 -14.32 -47.16
CA THR A 75 -19.86 -13.22 -48.14
C THR A 75 -20.43 -11.92 -47.58
N GLU A 76 -20.61 -11.77 -46.26
CA GLU A 76 -21.02 -10.54 -45.55
C GLU A 76 -22.42 -9.97 -45.87
N TRP A 77 -23.21 -10.59 -46.75
CA TRP A 77 -24.53 -10.05 -47.16
C TRP A 77 -25.75 -10.59 -46.39
N LEU A 78 -25.70 -11.82 -45.86
CA LEU A 78 -26.80 -12.39 -45.07
C LEU A 78 -26.38 -12.53 -43.60
N CYS A 79 -26.99 -11.70 -42.75
CA CYS A 79 -26.83 -11.73 -41.31
C CYS A 79 -28.18 -11.95 -40.64
N GLY A 80 -28.24 -12.85 -39.66
CA GLY A 80 -29.49 -13.15 -38.98
C GLY A 80 -29.31 -13.87 -37.64
N PRO A 81 -30.38 -13.92 -36.82
CA PRO A 81 -30.41 -14.75 -35.63
C PRO A 81 -30.41 -16.24 -36.00
N THR A 82 -29.79 -17.06 -35.16
CA THR A 82 -29.77 -18.53 -35.28
C THR A 82 -29.82 -19.17 -33.89
N GLY A 83 -30.32 -20.40 -33.84
CA GLY A 83 -30.45 -21.16 -32.59
C GLY A 83 -31.51 -20.60 -31.64
N LEU A 84 -31.35 -20.91 -30.35
CA LEU A 84 -32.30 -20.55 -29.30
C LEU A 84 -32.52 -19.04 -29.22
N PRO A 85 -33.78 -18.58 -29.00
CA PRO A 85 -34.07 -17.16 -28.79
C PRO A 85 -33.40 -16.64 -27.52
N ASP A 86 -33.45 -15.32 -27.34
CA ASP A 86 -32.98 -14.64 -26.13
C ASP A 86 -33.56 -15.32 -24.89
N GLN A 87 -32.69 -15.56 -23.91
CA GLN A 87 -33.08 -16.20 -22.65
C GLN A 87 -33.57 -15.16 -21.63
N GLU A 88 -33.80 -15.58 -20.39
CA GLU A 88 -34.36 -14.70 -19.34
C GLU A 88 -33.46 -13.48 -19.02
N GLY A 89 -32.14 -13.62 -19.17
CA GLY A 89 -31.15 -12.62 -18.82
C GLY A 89 -31.05 -12.38 -17.30
N VAL A 90 -30.36 -11.31 -16.90
CA VAL A 90 -30.26 -10.87 -15.51
C VAL A 90 -31.03 -9.56 -15.34
N ARG A 91 -32.09 -9.60 -14.54
CA ARG A 91 -32.95 -8.43 -14.24
C ARG A 91 -32.39 -7.63 -13.06
N ASP A 92 -32.74 -6.35 -12.99
CA ASP A 92 -32.37 -5.44 -11.90
C ASP A 92 -30.87 -5.44 -11.55
N ALA A 93 -30.03 -5.52 -12.59
CA ALA A 93 -28.58 -5.50 -12.45
C ALA A 93 -27.97 -4.48 -13.42
N ASP A 94 -26.94 -3.79 -12.95
CA ASP A 94 -26.12 -2.87 -13.77
C ASP A 94 -24.80 -3.53 -14.21
N PHE A 95 -24.36 -4.55 -13.48
CA PHE A 95 -23.13 -5.30 -13.74
C PHE A 95 -23.26 -6.74 -13.24
N VAL A 96 -22.76 -7.71 -14.00
CA VAL A 96 -22.73 -9.14 -13.62
C VAL A 96 -21.28 -9.59 -13.44
N LEU A 97 -20.92 -9.95 -12.21
CA LEU A 97 -19.59 -10.48 -11.88
C LEU A 97 -19.62 -12.01 -11.80
N TYR A 98 -18.86 -12.67 -12.67
CA TYR A 98 -18.65 -14.11 -12.64
C TYR A 98 -17.44 -14.47 -11.78
N VAL A 99 -17.67 -15.18 -10.69
CA VAL A 99 -16.62 -15.51 -9.72
C VAL A 99 -16.23 -16.98 -9.83
N SER A 100 -14.92 -17.25 -9.82
CA SER A 100 -14.39 -18.61 -9.76
C SER A 100 -13.18 -18.74 -8.83
N ALA A 101 -12.89 -19.98 -8.46
CA ALA A 101 -11.64 -20.36 -7.81
C ALA A 101 -11.03 -21.53 -8.60
N LEU A 102 -10.48 -21.23 -9.78
CA LEU A 102 -9.91 -22.22 -10.68
C LEU A 102 -8.40 -22.03 -10.80
N THR A 103 -7.66 -23.14 -10.73
CA THR A 103 -6.24 -23.16 -11.07
C THR A 103 -6.13 -23.03 -12.58
N THR A 104 -5.52 -21.93 -13.02
CA THR A 104 -5.30 -21.60 -14.44
C THR A 104 -3.80 -21.39 -14.67
N GLU A 105 -3.36 -21.31 -15.93
CA GLU A 105 -1.96 -21.02 -16.26
C GLU A 105 -1.48 -19.72 -15.59
N ARG A 106 -2.34 -18.70 -15.52
CA ARG A 106 -2.08 -17.45 -14.79
C ARG A 106 -1.77 -17.67 -13.31
N CYS A 107 -2.42 -18.64 -12.66
CA CYS A 107 -2.13 -19.00 -11.27
C CYS A 107 -0.78 -19.73 -11.09
N GLY A 108 -0.16 -20.20 -12.18
CA GLY A 108 1.16 -20.81 -12.17
C GLY A 108 2.30 -19.79 -12.22
N HIS A 109 2.02 -18.52 -12.53
CA HIS A 109 2.99 -17.44 -12.42
C HIS A 109 3.16 -17.03 -10.96
N GLU A 110 4.40 -16.76 -10.55
CA GLU A 110 4.71 -16.35 -9.19
C GLU A 110 3.95 -15.05 -8.82
N ASN A 111 3.45 -15.00 -7.59
CA ASN A 111 2.79 -13.84 -6.96
C ASN A 111 1.40 -13.43 -7.47
N ILE A 112 0.75 -14.21 -8.35
CA ILE A 112 -0.64 -13.96 -8.74
C ILE A 112 -1.62 -14.60 -7.74
N ILE A 113 -2.24 -13.78 -6.90
CA ILE A 113 -3.24 -14.21 -5.90
C ILE A 113 -4.63 -14.32 -6.56
N ALA A 114 -4.94 -13.35 -7.39
CA ALA A 114 -6.22 -13.19 -8.05
C ALA A 114 -6.02 -12.46 -9.38
N TYR A 115 -7.01 -12.54 -10.25
CA TYR A 115 -7.08 -11.68 -11.43
C TYR A 115 -8.53 -11.48 -11.85
N ALA A 116 -8.84 -10.31 -12.38
CA ALA A 116 -10.14 -9.96 -12.90
C ALA A 116 -10.05 -9.05 -14.12
N ALA A 117 -11.11 -9.07 -14.93
CA ALA A 117 -11.27 -8.16 -16.05
C ALA A 117 -12.74 -8.06 -16.45
N TYR A 118 -13.04 -7.04 -17.24
CA TYR A 118 -14.31 -6.97 -17.97
C TYR A 118 -14.30 -8.04 -19.08
N CYS A 119 -15.49 -8.52 -19.46
CA CYS A 119 -15.64 -9.43 -20.58
C CYS A 119 -16.64 -8.94 -21.62
N GLN A 120 -17.62 -8.11 -21.22
CA GLN A 120 -18.54 -7.48 -22.16
C GLN A 120 -18.86 -6.04 -21.76
N LEU A 121 -18.92 -5.20 -22.80
CA LEU A 121 -19.45 -3.84 -22.73
C LEU A 121 -20.89 -3.85 -23.20
N GLU A 122 -21.65 -2.86 -22.75
CA GLU A 122 -23.02 -2.60 -23.19
C GLU A 122 -23.12 -2.50 -24.71
N ALA A 123 -24.16 -3.14 -25.27
CA ALA A 123 -24.36 -3.21 -26.72
C ALA A 123 -24.76 -1.85 -27.33
N GLU A 124 -25.45 -1.01 -26.56
CA GLU A 124 -25.90 0.31 -27.01
C GLU A 124 -24.71 1.24 -27.25
N MET A 125 -24.62 1.73 -28.50
CA MET A 125 -23.46 2.44 -29.03
C MET A 125 -23.10 3.71 -28.24
N ASP A 126 -24.06 4.34 -27.55
CA ASP A 126 -23.82 5.64 -26.91
C ASP A 126 -23.41 5.54 -25.43
N ARG A 127 -23.30 4.34 -24.84
CA ARG A 127 -22.96 4.21 -23.42
C ARG A 127 -21.74 3.32 -23.18
N GLN A 128 -21.72 2.08 -23.73
CA GLN A 128 -20.55 1.17 -23.76
C GLN A 128 -19.84 0.99 -22.42
N VAL A 129 -20.62 0.90 -21.33
CA VAL A 129 -20.13 0.63 -19.97
C VAL A 129 -19.86 -0.87 -19.82
N PRO A 130 -18.89 -1.31 -19.01
CA PRO A 130 -18.79 -2.71 -18.61
C PRO A 130 -20.08 -3.20 -17.97
N ILE A 131 -20.69 -4.25 -18.54
CA ILE A 131 -21.92 -4.88 -18.02
C ILE A 131 -21.67 -6.27 -17.46
N ALA A 132 -20.53 -6.88 -17.82
CA ALA A 132 -20.10 -8.15 -17.25
C ALA A 132 -18.58 -8.22 -17.16
N GLY A 133 -18.12 -8.84 -16.09
CA GLY A 133 -16.72 -9.16 -15.86
C GLY A 133 -16.59 -10.42 -15.05
N TYR A 134 -15.36 -10.83 -14.82
CA TYR A 134 -15.04 -12.01 -14.03
C TYR A 134 -13.97 -11.71 -13.02
N ALA A 135 -13.94 -12.49 -11.94
CA ALA A 135 -12.86 -12.50 -10.96
C ALA A 135 -12.53 -13.95 -10.59
N ASN A 136 -11.25 -14.30 -10.72
CA ASN A 136 -10.76 -15.62 -10.35
C ASN A 136 -9.78 -15.52 -9.20
N LEU A 137 -10.02 -16.28 -8.13
CA LEU A 137 -9.06 -16.48 -7.05
C LEU A 137 -8.24 -17.74 -7.32
N CYS A 138 -6.91 -17.65 -7.23
CA CYS A 138 -6.06 -18.82 -7.37
C CYS A 138 -6.17 -19.70 -6.11
N PRO A 139 -6.67 -20.95 -6.19
CA PRO A 139 -7.02 -21.75 -5.01
C PRO A 139 -5.90 -21.91 -3.99
N ASN A 140 -4.66 -22.09 -4.45
CA ASN A 140 -3.49 -22.29 -3.59
C ASN A 140 -3.11 -21.05 -2.76
N MET A 141 -3.61 -19.87 -3.15
CA MET A 141 -3.32 -18.60 -2.48
C MET A 141 -4.47 -18.16 -1.56
N ILE A 142 -5.56 -18.93 -1.47
CA ILE A 142 -6.70 -18.60 -0.61
C ILE A 142 -6.36 -19.03 0.82
N SER A 143 -6.02 -18.05 1.65
CA SER A 143 -5.83 -18.27 3.08
C SER A 143 -7.14 -18.23 3.85
N THR A 144 -7.25 -19.12 4.84
CA THR A 144 -8.35 -19.15 5.81
C THR A 144 -8.01 -18.45 7.12
N GLN A 145 -6.78 -17.94 7.25
CA GLN A 145 -6.32 -17.28 8.46
C GLN A 145 -6.97 -15.90 8.61
N ALA A 146 -7.42 -15.58 9.83
CA ALA A 146 -8.11 -14.33 10.12
C ALA A 146 -7.21 -13.10 9.88
N GLN A 147 -5.91 -13.24 10.12
CA GLN A 147 -4.90 -12.20 9.94
C GLN A 147 -4.75 -11.80 8.47
N GLU A 148 -4.92 -12.73 7.54
CA GLU A 148 -4.76 -12.50 6.10
C GLU A 148 -6.06 -12.07 5.41
N PHE A 149 -7.20 -12.15 6.12
CA PHE A 149 -8.51 -11.82 5.58
C PHE A 149 -8.59 -10.38 5.05
N VAL A 150 -8.00 -9.41 5.76
CA VAL A 150 -8.03 -7.99 5.35
C VAL A 150 -7.24 -7.78 4.06
N GLY A 151 -6.07 -8.41 3.94
CA GLY A 151 -5.27 -8.38 2.72
C GLY A 151 -6.00 -9.00 1.54
N MET A 152 -6.59 -10.18 1.72
CA MET A 152 -7.39 -10.86 0.70
C MET A 152 -8.62 -10.05 0.28
N LEU A 153 -9.30 -9.41 1.24
CA LEU A 153 -10.44 -8.54 0.95
C LEU A 153 -10.01 -7.33 0.10
N SER A 154 -8.86 -6.73 0.40
CA SER A 154 -8.30 -5.64 -0.40
C SER A 154 -7.95 -6.10 -1.82
N THR A 155 -7.36 -7.30 -1.97
CA THR A 155 -7.11 -7.90 -3.30
C THR A 155 -8.39 -8.11 -4.08
N VAL A 156 -9.44 -8.67 -3.49
CA VAL A 156 -10.72 -8.86 -4.20
C VAL A 156 -11.32 -7.52 -4.64
N LYS A 157 -11.26 -6.47 -3.82
CA LYS A 157 -11.71 -5.13 -4.22
C LYS A 157 -10.91 -4.58 -5.40
N HIS A 158 -9.58 -4.71 -5.36
CA HIS A 158 -8.67 -4.30 -6.44
C HIS A 158 -9.04 -4.97 -7.76
N GLU A 159 -9.20 -6.30 -7.74
CA GLU A 159 -9.60 -7.06 -8.92
C GLU A 159 -10.95 -6.60 -9.48
N ILE A 160 -11.95 -6.39 -8.62
CA ILE A 160 -13.26 -5.94 -9.10
C ILE A 160 -13.16 -4.54 -9.73
N ILE A 161 -12.31 -3.65 -9.21
CA ILE A 161 -12.10 -2.31 -9.81
C ILE A 161 -11.53 -2.41 -11.24
N HIS A 162 -10.63 -3.36 -11.53
CA HIS A 162 -10.21 -3.62 -12.90
C HIS A 162 -11.37 -4.03 -13.80
N ALA A 163 -12.25 -4.90 -13.31
CA ALA A 163 -13.42 -5.35 -14.06
C ALA A 163 -14.46 -4.24 -14.28
N LEU A 164 -14.52 -3.25 -13.36
CA LEU A 164 -15.45 -2.12 -13.44
C LEU A 164 -14.95 -0.97 -14.30
N GLY A 165 -13.63 -0.70 -14.35
CA GLY A 165 -13.18 0.42 -15.17
C GLY A 165 -11.69 0.73 -15.20
N PHE A 166 -10.92 0.43 -14.15
CA PHE A 166 -9.49 0.73 -14.17
C PHE A 166 -8.74 -0.33 -14.97
N SER A 167 -8.75 -0.22 -16.29
CA SER A 167 -7.98 -1.08 -17.18
C SER A 167 -7.59 -0.32 -18.45
N ALA A 168 -6.38 -0.55 -18.95
CA ALA A 168 -5.90 0.07 -20.18
C ALA A 168 -6.82 -0.22 -21.38
N GLY A 169 -7.48 -1.37 -21.39
CA GLY A 169 -8.47 -1.73 -22.42
C GLY A 169 -9.77 -0.92 -22.37
N LEU A 170 -10.01 -0.19 -21.28
CA LEU A 170 -11.21 0.62 -21.04
C LEU A 170 -10.98 2.12 -21.16
N PHE A 171 -9.72 2.61 -21.14
CA PHE A 171 -9.41 4.04 -21.20
C PHE A 171 -9.97 4.72 -22.44
N ALA A 172 -9.95 4.04 -23.58
CA ALA A 172 -10.55 4.58 -24.79
C ALA A 172 -12.06 4.83 -24.63
N PHE A 173 -12.75 4.11 -23.75
CA PHE A 173 -14.20 4.17 -23.54
C PHE A 173 -14.66 5.26 -22.56
N TYR A 174 -13.74 5.97 -21.91
CA TYR A 174 -14.07 7.00 -20.93
C TYR A 174 -14.85 8.18 -21.55
N ARG A 175 -15.66 8.81 -20.71
CA ARG A 175 -16.56 9.91 -21.07
C ARG A 175 -16.37 11.10 -20.14
N ASP A 176 -16.70 12.30 -20.63
CA ASP A 176 -16.78 13.48 -19.78
C ASP A 176 -18.11 13.54 -19.00
N ASP A 177 -18.26 14.57 -18.17
CA ASP A 177 -19.42 14.78 -17.31
C ASP A 177 -20.73 14.98 -18.08
N ASP A 178 -20.66 15.41 -19.35
CA ASP A 178 -21.81 15.52 -20.24
C ASP A 178 -22.17 14.17 -20.90
N GLY A 179 -21.40 13.11 -20.61
CA GLY A 179 -21.53 11.79 -21.21
C GLY A 179 -20.91 11.67 -22.60
N LYS A 180 -20.15 12.68 -23.08
CA LYS A 180 -19.53 12.62 -24.41
C LYS A 180 -18.22 11.82 -24.36
N PRO A 181 -17.92 11.02 -25.39
CA PRO A 181 -16.65 10.29 -25.47
C PRO A 181 -15.43 11.21 -25.38
N LEU A 182 -14.48 10.89 -24.49
CA LEU A 182 -13.18 11.58 -24.45
C LEU A 182 -12.28 11.20 -25.62
N THR A 183 -12.55 10.05 -26.24
CA THR A 183 -11.85 9.53 -27.42
C THR A 183 -12.82 9.47 -28.60
N THR A 184 -12.35 9.86 -29.78
CA THR A 184 -13.14 9.82 -31.01
C THR A 184 -13.67 8.42 -31.31
N ARG A 185 -14.89 8.35 -31.85
CA ARG A 185 -15.54 7.10 -32.27
C ARG A 185 -15.69 7.05 -33.78
N TYR A 186 -15.58 5.85 -34.35
CA TYR A 186 -16.04 5.60 -35.71
C TYR A 186 -17.57 5.56 -35.77
N ALA A 187 -18.13 5.42 -36.98
CA ALA A 187 -19.57 5.38 -37.21
C ALA A 187 -20.26 4.16 -36.56
N ASP A 188 -19.51 3.14 -36.16
CA ASP A 188 -19.96 1.97 -35.41
C ASP A 188 -19.94 2.17 -33.88
N GLY A 189 -19.58 3.39 -33.44
CA GLY A 189 -19.49 3.78 -32.04
C GLY A 189 -18.21 3.33 -31.34
N LEU A 190 -17.27 2.62 -31.99
CA LEU A 190 -16.05 2.11 -31.34
C LEU A 190 -14.88 3.09 -31.47
N PRO A 191 -13.97 3.14 -30.47
CA PRO A 191 -12.68 3.79 -30.63
C PRO A 191 -11.81 3.10 -31.70
N PRO A 192 -10.77 3.79 -32.21
CA PRO A 192 -9.75 3.15 -33.03
C PRO A 192 -9.10 1.99 -32.30
N PHE A 193 -8.84 0.87 -32.98
CA PHE A 193 -8.11 -0.26 -32.43
C PHE A 193 -6.63 -0.15 -32.80
N ASN A 194 -5.74 -0.36 -31.83
CA ASN A 194 -4.30 -0.38 -32.03
C ASN A 194 -3.83 -1.84 -32.02
N GLU A 195 -3.49 -2.37 -33.20
CA GLU A 195 -3.06 -3.77 -33.35
C GLU A 195 -1.75 -4.07 -32.62
N SER A 196 -0.84 -3.10 -32.51
CA SER A 196 0.44 -3.28 -31.80
C SER A 196 0.26 -3.41 -30.30
N LEU A 197 -0.70 -2.69 -29.73
CA LEU A 197 -1.03 -2.78 -28.29
C LEU A 197 -2.06 -3.89 -28.00
N GLY A 198 -2.81 -4.34 -29.01
CA GLY A 198 -3.93 -5.25 -28.83
C GLY A 198 -5.11 -4.63 -28.07
N LEU A 199 -5.20 -3.29 -28.03
CA LEU A 199 -6.18 -2.54 -27.24
C LEU A 199 -6.82 -1.43 -28.09
N TYR A 200 -7.97 -0.93 -27.62
CA TYR A 200 -8.54 0.29 -28.17
C TYR A 200 -7.68 1.50 -27.80
N GLN A 201 -7.33 2.30 -28.81
CA GLN A 201 -6.50 3.48 -28.67
C GLN A 201 -7.28 4.60 -27.96
N TRP A 202 -6.80 5.00 -26.79
CA TRP A 202 -7.29 6.19 -26.08
C TRP A 202 -6.76 7.48 -26.71
N SER A 203 -7.44 8.60 -26.45
CA SER A 203 -7.00 9.93 -26.85
C SER A 203 -6.02 10.54 -25.84
N ASN A 204 -5.32 11.59 -26.29
CA ASN A 204 -4.49 12.46 -25.45
C ASN A 204 -5.30 13.28 -24.42
N ARG A 205 -6.62 13.08 -24.30
CA ARG A 205 -7.45 13.65 -23.22
C ARG A 205 -7.59 12.68 -22.03
N VAL A 206 -7.24 11.41 -22.21
CA VAL A 206 -7.37 10.38 -21.17
C VAL A 206 -5.99 10.03 -20.63
N VAL A 207 -5.10 9.54 -21.51
CA VAL A 207 -3.72 9.22 -21.16
C VAL A 207 -2.77 9.95 -22.10
N HIS A 208 -1.78 10.62 -21.51
CA HIS A 208 -0.76 11.39 -22.21
C HIS A 208 0.63 10.86 -21.88
N LYS A 209 1.50 10.75 -22.89
CA LYS A 209 2.91 10.39 -22.69
C LYS A 209 3.72 11.66 -22.43
N ALA A 210 4.30 11.75 -21.23
CA ALA A 210 5.17 12.85 -20.83
C ALA A 210 6.63 12.40 -20.68
N VAL A 211 7.54 13.36 -20.56
CA VAL A 211 8.97 13.11 -20.31
C VAL A 211 9.40 13.86 -19.06
N ARG A 212 9.98 13.15 -18.10
CA ARG A 212 10.59 13.69 -16.89
C ARG A 212 12.10 13.83 -17.09
N LEU A 213 12.68 14.87 -16.49
CA LEU A 213 14.13 14.97 -16.33
C LEU A 213 14.52 14.17 -15.09
N TRP A 214 15.36 13.16 -15.29
CA TRP A 214 15.55 12.09 -14.32
C TRP A 214 17.01 12.02 -13.86
N ASP A 215 17.27 12.41 -12.61
CA ASP A 215 18.60 12.34 -12.02
C ASP A 215 19.02 10.89 -11.77
N ILE A 216 20.21 10.54 -12.25
CA ILE A 216 20.83 9.23 -12.10
C ILE A 216 22.26 9.38 -11.56
N ARG A 217 22.88 8.25 -11.21
CA ARG A 217 24.25 8.16 -10.72
C ARG A 217 25.24 8.88 -11.65
N GLY A 218 26.22 9.53 -11.02
CA GLY A 218 27.31 10.26 -11.67
C GLY A 218 26.93 11.68 -12.08
N GLY A 219 25.93 12.29 -11.42
CA GLY A 219 25.48 13.66 -11.72
C GLY A 219 24.91 13.83 -13.13
N LYS A 220 24.37 12.76 -13.71
CA LYS A 220 23.77 12.79 -15.05
C LYS A 220 22.25 12.89 -14.93
N MET A 221 21.63 13.49 -15.93
CA MET A 221 20.18 13.48 -16.11
C MET A 221 19.83 12.83 -17.44
N LEU A 222 18.75 12.06 -17.46
CA LEU A 222 18.20 11.49 -18.69
C LEU A 222 16.74 11.87 -18.89
N ARG A 223 16.23 11.56 -20.08
CA ARG A 223 14.82 11.73 -20.45
C ARG A 223 14.07 10.45 -20.14
N HIS A 224 13.30 10.44 -19.06
CA HIS A 224 12.51 9.27 -18.65
C HIS A 224 11.07 9.46 -19.13
N ALA A 225 10.53 8.49 -19.86
CA ALA A 225 9.17 8.59 -20.42
C ALA A 225 8.16 7.96 -19.47
N VAL A 226 7.07 8.67 -19.20
CA VAL A 226 5.99 8.23 -18.30
C VAL A 226 4.64 8.35 -19.00
N TYR A 227 3.66 7.56 -18.56
CA TYR A 227 2.27 7.69 -18.98
C TYR A 227 1.47 8.36 -17.87
N LEU A 228 0.77 9.44 -18.19
CA LEU A 228 -0.05 10.20 -17.26
C LEU A 228 -1.52 9.97 -17.58
N LEU A 229 -2.31 9.59 -16.58
CA LEU A 229 -3.76 9.71 -16.65
C LEU A 229 -4.14 11.16 -16.30
N ILE A 230 -4.69 11.87 -17.28
CA ILE A 230 -4.88 13.33 -17.22
C ILE A 230 -6.35 13.75 -17.14
N THR A 231 -7.22 12.83 -16.71
CA THR A 231 -8.65 13.12 -16.56
C THR A 231 -8.89 14.12 -15.42
N PRO A 232 -9.94 14.97 -15.51
CA PRO A 232 -10.03 16.18 -14.68
C PRO A 232 -9.97 15.95 -13.16
N ARG A 233 -10.72 14.99 -12.61
CA ARG A 233 -10.76 14.74 -11.16
C ARG A 233 -9.49 14.04 -10.69
N VAL A 234 -8.92 13.16 -11.51
CA VAL A 234 -7.63 12.53 -11.19
C VAL A 234 -6.55 13.58 -11.07
N VAL A 235 -6.46 14.53 -12.03
CA VAL A 235 -5.52 15.65 -11.94
C VAL A 235 -5.79 16.47 -10.68
N GLU A 236 -7.04 16.82 -10.41
CA GLU A 236 -7.42 17.61 -9.24
C GLU A 236 -7.00 16.95 -7.93
N GLU A 237 -7.35 15.68 -7.72
CA GLU A 237 -7.04 14.96 -6.48
C GLU A 237 -5.55 14.64 -6.37
N ALA A 238 -4.84 14.37 -7.47
CA ALA A 238 -3.38 14.21 -7.47
C ALA A 238 -2.68 15.53 -7.08
N ARG A 239 -3.09 16.67 -7.66
CA ARG A 239 -2.55 18.00 -7.30
C ARG A 239 -2.74 18.31 -5.82
N LYS A 240 -3.94 18.03 -5.29
CA LYS A 240 -4.25 18.18 -3.86
C LYS A 240 -3.42 17.25 -2.99
N HIS A 241 -3.29 15.98 -3.37
CA HIS A 241 -2.55 14.97 -2.62
C HIS A 241 -1.08 15.34 -2.48
N PHE A 242 -0.40 15.60 -3.60
CA PHE A 242 1.02 15.92 -3.58
C PHE A 242 1.33 17.38 -3.20
N ASN A 243 0.33 18.26 -3.18
CA ASN A 243 0.49 19.71 -3.11
C ASN A 243 1.37 20.26 -4.24
N CYS A 244 1.04 19.89 -5.48
CA CYS A 244 1.74 20.31 -6.70
C CYS A 244 0.76 20.89 -7.73
N PRO A 245 0.57 22.23 -7.79
CA PRO A 245 -0.43 22.85 -8.68
C PRO A 245 -0.17 22.66 -10.19
N ILE A 246 1.09 22.45 -10.59
CA ILE A 246 1.48 22.33 -12.00
C ILE A 246 1.43 20.89 -12.52
N LEU A 247 1.08 19.91 -11.67
CA LEU A 247 1.06 18.49 -12.05
C LEU A 247 0.05 18.27 -13.19
N GLU A 248 0.48 17.65 -14.29
CA GLU A 248 -0.34 17.47 -15.49
C GLU A 248 -1.33 16.31 -15.39
N GLY A 249 -1.04 15.32 -14.55
CA GLY A 249 -1.84 14.12 -14.32
C GLY A 249 -1.14 13.15 -13.37
N MET A 250 -1.76 12.00 -13.12
CA MET A 250 -1.21 10.96 -12.26
C MET A 250 -0.46 9.92 -13.08
N GLU A 251 0.76 9.55 -12.69
CA GLU A 251 1.55 8.54 -13.40
C GLU A 251 0.93 7.15 -13.24
N LEU A 252 0.84 6.46 -14.38
CA LEU A 252 0.52 5.04 -14.49
C LEU A 252 1.81 4.23 -14.49
N GLU A 253 1.71 3.02 -13.96
CA GLU A 253 2.79 2.04 -13.92
C GLU A 253 3.38 1.77 -15.31
N ASN A 254 4.71 1.78 -15.43
CA ASN A 254 5.46 1.59 -16.67
C ASN A 254 6.33 0.31 -16.66
N GLN A 255 6.31 -0.47 -15.56
CA GLN A 255 7.05 -1.73 -15.41
C GLN A 255 6.11 -2.92 -15.13
N GLY A 256 6.68 -4.11 -14.90
CA GLY A 256 5.94 -5.33 -14.53
C GLY A 256 5.20 -6.05 -15.67
N GLY A 257 5.35 -5.58 -16.92
CA GLY A 257 4.81 -6.21 -18.13
C GLY A 257 3.33 -5.93 -18.40
N MET A 258 2.76 -6.53 -19.44
CA MET A 258 1.42 -6.19 -19.99
C MET A 258 0.26 -6.27 -18.98
N GLY A 259 0.35 -7.13 -17.97
CA GLY A 259 -0.67 -7.25 -16.92
C GLY A 259 -0.59 -6.17 -15.84
N THR A 260 0.52 -5.43 -15.79
CA THR A 260 0.84 -4.47 -14.73
C THR A 260 0.91 -3.05 -15.30
N GLU A 261 1.69 -2.89 -16.36
CA GLU A 261 1.86 -1.64 -17.12
C GLU A 261 0.50 -1.05 -17.51
N LEU A 262 0.33 0.25 -17.34
CA LEU A 262 -0.88 1.05 -17.63
C LEU A 262 -2.14 0.70 -16.84
N ASN A 263 -2.23 -0.48 -16.21
CA ASN A 263 -3.41 -0.92 -15.47
C ASN A 263 -3.38 -0.51 -13.99
N HIS A 264 -2.24 -0.01 -13.53
CA HIS A 264 -2.00 0.36 -12.14
C HIS A 264 -1.45 1.78 -12.01
N TRP A 265 -1.54 2.32 -10.80
CA TRP A 265 -0.80 3.53 -10.46
C TRP A 265 0.69 3.27 -10.26
N GLU A 266 1.51 4.26 -10.59
CA GLU A 266 2.95 4.25 -10.35
C GLU A 266 3.27 4.04 -8.86
N LYS A 267 3.88 2.90 -8.54
CA LYS A 267 4.11 2.51 -7.14
C LYS A 267 5.12 3.41 -6.45
N ARG A 268 6.12 3.94 -7.16
CA ARG A 268 7.07 4.92 -6.61
C ARG A 268 6.36 6.10 -5.95
N LEU A 269 5.24 6.53 -6.54
CA LEU A 269 4.51 7.72 -6.15
C LEU A 269 3.36 7.48 -5.19
N LEU A 270 2.74 6.30 -5.21
CA LEU A 270 1.56 5.99 -4.38
C LEU A 270 1.70 4.77 -3.46
N GLU A 271 2.79 4.01 -3.53
CA GLU A 271 3.19 2.89 -2.66
C GLU A 271 2.06 1.98 -2.13
N ASN A 272 1.44 2.31 -1.00
CA ASN A 272 0.35 1.53 -0.39
C ASN A 272 -1.05 1.87 -0.91
N GLU A 273 -1.17 2.59 -2.02
CA GLU A 273 -2.44 2.71 -2.73
C GLU A 273 -2.85 1.36 -3.30
N ALA A 274 -4.12 1.03 -3.10
CA ALA A 274 -4.65 -0.30 -3.36
C ALA A 274 -4.60 -0.74 -4.82
N MET A 275 -4.50 0.19 -5.78
CA MET A 275 -4.39 -0.04 -7.22
C MET A 275 -2.96 0.11 -7.76
N THR A 276 -1.94 -0.08 -6.91
CA THR A 276 -0.55 -0.29 -7.36
C THR A 276 -0.34 -1.77 -7.74
N GLY A 277 0.59 -2.04 -8.67
CA GLY A 277 0.77 -3.37 -9.30
C GLY A 277 1.44 -4.46 -8.45
N SER A 278 1.44 -4.34 -7.12
CA SER A 278 2.05 -5.34 -6.24
C SER A 278 1.34 -5.41 -4.89
N HIS A 279 1.42 -6.57 -4.25
CA HIS A 279 0.86 -6.73 -2.91
C HIS A 279 1.68 -5.94 -1.88
N THR A 280 1.01 -4.99 -1.20
CA THR A 280 1.51 -4.35 0.01
C THR A 280 0.52 -4.46 1.15
N GLN A 281 1.05 -4.36 2.36
CA GLN A 281 0.31 -4.37 3.59
C GLN A 281 -0.34 -3.00 3.82
N ASN A 282 -1.48 -2.97 4.51
CA ASN A 282 -2.24 -1.75 4.79
C ASN A 282 -2.55 -0.91 3.52
N ARG A 283 -2.99 -1.60 2.46
CA ARG A 283 -3.49 -1.00 1.23
C ARG A 283 -4.68 -0.09 1.50
N VAL A 284 -4.69 1.08 0.85
CA VAL A 284 -5.76 2.08 0.99
C VAL A 284 -6.38 2.41 -0.35
N PHE A 285 -7.70 2.48 -0.41
CA PHE A 285 -8.41 3.02 -1.57
C PHE A 285 -8.51 4.54 -1.46
N SER A 286 -7.60 5.23 -2.14
CA SER A 286 -7.44 6.69 -2.00
C SER A 286 -8.49 7.47 -2.79
N ARG A 287 -8.56 8.78 -2.55
CA ARG A 287 -9.37 9.71 -3.36
C ARG A 287 -8.96 9.70 -4.84
N ILE A 288 -7.72 9.36 -5.17
CA ILE A 288 -7.20 9.29 -6.55
C ILE A 288 -7.86 8.14 -7.31
N THR A 289 -7.95 6.95 -6.71
CA THR A 289 -8.65 5.80 -7.35
C THR A 289 -10.14 6.05 -7.48
N LEU A 290 -10.78 6.64 -6.46
CA LEU A 290 -12.19 7.00 -6.56
C LEU A 290 -12.42 8.05 -7.67
N ALA A 291 -11.52 9.02 -7.80
CA ALA A 291 -11.57 10.01 -8.88
C ALA A 291 -11.41 9.39 -10.27
N LEU A 292 -10.53 8.40 -10.43
CA LEU A 292 -10.42 7.65 -11.69
C LEU A 292 -11.74 6.97 -12.03
N MET A 293 -12.36 6.31 -11.07
CA MET A 293 -13.63 5.61 -11.30
C MET A 293 -14.77 6.58 -11.63
N GLU A 294 -14.78 7.78 -11.06
CA GLU A 294 -15.73 8.83 -11.46
C GLU A 294 -15.43 9.39 -12.86
N ASP A 295 -14.16 9.61 -13.19
CA ASP A 295 -13.69 10.08 -14.51
C ASP A 295 -13.84 9.04 -15.63
N THR A 296 -14.23 7.80 -15.33
CA THR A 296 -14.74 6.86 -16.36
C THR A 296 -15.97 7.44 -17.07
N GLY A 297 -16.74 8.29 -16.37
CA GLY A 297 -18.05 8.78 -16.78
C GLY A 297 -19.18 7.77 -16.55
N TRP A 298 -18.90 6.64 -15.90
CA TRP A 298 -19.88 5.56 -15.64
C TRP A 298 -20.42 5.56 -14.22
N TYR A 299 -19.60 6.03 -13.28
CA TYR A 299 -19.89 6.01 -11.86
C TYR A 299 -19.81 7.41 -11.28
N LYS A 300 -20.48 7.61 -10.15
CA LYS A 300 -20.29 8.74 -9.24
C LYS A 300 -19.69 8.22 -7.94
N ALA A 301 -18.54 8.74 -7.54
CA ALA A 301 -17.84 8.24 -6.37
C ALA A 301 -18.31 8.95 -5.09
N ASN A 302 -18.48 8.16 -4.02
CA ASN A 302 -18.67 8.66 -2.68
C ASN A 302 -17.31 8.84 -2.00
N TYR A 303 -16.74 10.04 -2.10
CA TYR A 303 -15.43 10.37 -1.51
C TYR A 303 -15.38 10.26 0.02
N SER A 304 -16.51 10.11 0.73
CA SER A 304 -16.49 9.81 2.18
C SER A 304 -15.96 8.40 2.48
N MET A 305 -15.96 7.51 1.48
CA MET A 305 -15.43 6.15 1.57
C MET A 305 -13.93 6.09 1.30
N ALA A 306 -13.31 7.20 0.87
CA ALA A 306 -11.90 7.27 0.57
C ALA A 306 -11.05 7.15 1.84
N GLU A 307 -10.03 6.32 1.77
CA GLU A 307 -9.06 6.16 2.83
C GLU A 307 -7.92 7.19 2.69
N LYS A 308 -7.32 7.56 3.83
CA LYS A 308 -6.20 8.51 3.87
C LYS A 308 -4.94 7.82 3.34
N LEU A 309 -4.41 8.30 2.23
CA LEU A 309 -3.06 7.97 1.74
C LEU A 309 -2.07 9.01 2.29
N ASP A 310 -1.06 8.56 3.04
CA ASP A 310 -0.01 9.43 3.59
C ASP A 310 1.24 9.47 2.70
N TRP A 311 1.50 8.40 1.95
CA TRP A 311 2.61 8.33 1.02
C TRP A 311 2.52 9.42 -0.05
N GLY A 312 3.61 10.19 -0.25
CA GLY A 312 3.67 11.29 -1.21
C GLY A 312 2.87 12.54 -0.82
N ARG A 313 2.06 12.51 0.25
CA ARG A 313 1.19 13.62 0.60
C ARG A 313 1.99 14.88 0.95
N ASN A 314 1.63 16.01 0.35
CA ASN A 314 2.27 17.32 0.54
C ASN A 314 3.79 17.36 0.26
N LYS A 315 4.33 16.42 -0.54
CA LYS A 315 5.78 16.36 -0.84
C LYS A 315 6.21 17.31 -1.98
N GLY A 316 5.27 17.94 -2.67
CA GLY A 316 5.51 18.95 -3.70
C GLY A 316 5.88 18.37 -5.06
N CYS A 317 6.08 19.26 -6.04
CA CYS A 317 6.31 18.88 -7.44
C CYS A 317 7.63 18.13 -7.65
N ASP A 318 8.68 18.47 -6.89
CA ASP A 318 9.98 17.81 -7.00
C ASP A 318 9.90 16.32 -6.64
N PHE A 319 9.05 15.95 -5.69
CA PHE A 319 8.83 14.54 -5.34
C PHE A 319 8.18 13.76 -6.49
N VAL A 320 7.18 14.37 -7.14
CA VAL A 320 6.37 13.68 -8.15
C VAL A 320 7.11 13.59 -9.47
N MET A 321 7.71 14.70 -9.92
CA MET A 321 8.20 14.89 -11.29
C MET A 321 9.68 14.55 -11.47
N LYS A 322 10.42 14.23 -10.42
CA LYS A 322 11.85 13.90 -10.47
C LYS A 322 12.11 12.52 -9.87
N SER A 323 13.33 12.03 -10.05
CA SER A 323 13.75 10.73 -9.51
C SER A 323 13.86 10.74 -7.99
N CYS A 324 13.76 9.56 -7.37
CA CYS A 324 14.02 9.44 -5.93
C CYS A 324 15.46 9.81 -5.57
N LYS A 325 16.43 9.71 -6.50
CA LYS A 325 17.78 10.26 -6.30
C LYS A 325 17.74 11.75 -5.99
N PHE A 326 17.06 12.55 -6.81
CA PHE A 326 16.95 13.98 -6.59
C PHE A 326 16.44 14.28 -5.18
N TRP A 327 15.37 13.58 -4.77
CA TRP A 327 14.80 13.72 -3.45
C TRP A 327 15.80 13.36 -2.33
N ILE A 328 16.46 12.21 -2.44
CA ILE A 328 17.44 11.72 -1.45
C ILE A 328 18.58 12.74 -1.30
N ASP A 329 19.16 13.19 -2.41
CA ASP A 329 20.28 14.13 -2.39
C ASP A 329 19.87 15.51 -1.86
N GLU A 330 18.69 16.01 -2.25
CA GLU A 330 18.18 17.28 -1.76
C GLU A 330 17.94 17.25 -0.24
N LYS A 331 17.29 16.19 0.26
CA LYS A 331 17.02 16.03 1.70
C LYS A 331 18.30 15.87 2.50
N ARG A 332 19.25 15.09 1.99
CA ARG A 332 20.58 14.93 2.60
C ARG A 332 21.32 16.26 2.67
N ARG A 333 21.34 17.04 1.58
CA ARG A 333 21.96 18.38 1.53
C ARG A 333 21.33 19.34 2.54
N LYS A 334 20.00 19.30 2.69
CA LYS A 334 19.24 20.10 3.67
C LYS A 334 19.30 19.56 5.10
N ARG A 335 19.97 18.42 5.35
CA ARG A 335 20.00 17.69 6.64
C ARG A 335 18.58 17.39 7.17
N GLN A 336 17.67 17.08 6.26
CA GLN A 336 16.29 16.69 6.55
C GLN A 336 16.13 15.17 6.47
N LEU A 337 15.04 14.66 7.04
CA LEU A 337 14.65 13.25 6.88
C LEU A 337 14.43 12.92 5.39
N ILE A 338 15.05 11.84 4.93
CA ILE A 338 14.98 11.36 3.53
C ILE A 338 13.62 10.71 3.21
N SER A 339 12.84 10.37 4.24
CA SER A 339 11.51 9.78 4.15
C SER A 339 10.60 10.45 3.10
N PRO A 340 9.88 9.68 2.26
CA PRO A 340 9.61 8.25 2.43
C PRO A 340 10.70 7.29 1.90
N TYR A 341 11.61 7.78 1.06
CA TYR A 341 12.74 6.99 0.56
C TYR A 341 13.81 6.77 1.65
N CYS A 342 14.81 5.94 1.35
CA CYS A 342 15.91 5.64 2.25
C CYS A 342 17.21 5.30 1.51
N ASP A 343 18.33 5.35 2.22
CA ASP A 343 19.69 5.12 1.69
C ASP A 343 20.55 4.24 2.63
N THR A 344 19.92 3.60 3.60
CA THR A 344 20.60 2.76 4.60
C THR A 344 20.68 1.33 4.14
N LEU A 345 21.90 0.77 4.11
CA LEU A 345 22.11 -0.64 3.80
C LEU A 345 21.55 -1.53 4.92
N ARG A 346 21.01 -2.68 4.52
CA ARG A 346 20.62 -3.72 5.47
C ARG A 346 21.87 -4.33 6.11
N SER A 347 22.17 -3.92 7.34
CA SER A 347 23.29 -4.41 8.15
C SER A 347 22.83 -5.38 9.24
N ASN A 348 23.80 -6.01 9.92
CA ASN A 348 23.60 -6.66 11.20
C ASN A 348 24.48 -5.93 12.23
N PRO A 349 23.92 -5.21 13.21
CA PRO A 349 22.49 -5.08 13.50
C PRO A 349 21.69 -4.30 12.45
N LEU A 350 20.38 -4.54 12.41
CA LEU A 350 19.42 -3.81 11.58
C LEU A 350 19.25 -2.38 12.11
N GLN A 351 19.35 -1.43 11.18
CA GLN A 351 18.95 -0.05 11.42
C GLN A 351 17.45 0.09 11.12
N LEU A 352 16.65 0.17 12.18
CA LEU A 352 15.20 0.30 12.11
C LEU A 352 14.80 1.76 11.86
N THR A 353 13.69 1.94 11.17
CA THR A 353 13.05 3.22 10.88
C THR A 353 11.55 3.08 11.02
N CYS A 354 10.79 4.15 10.82
CA CYS A 354 9.34 4.09 10.78
C CYS A 354 8.82 4.16 9.36
N ARG A 355 7.70 3.46 9.12
CA ARG A 355 6.89 3.69 7.91
C ARG A 355 6.44 5.16 7.86
N GLN A 356 6.18 5.69 6.66
CA GLN A 356 5.84 7.11 6.46
C GLN A 356 4.62 7.59 7.26
N ASP A 357 3.65 6.71 7.56
CA ASP A 357 2.47 7.02 8.38
C ASP A 357 2.65 6.67 9.87
N GLN A 358 3.87 6.30 10.26
CA GLN A 358 4.26 5.92 11.62
C GLN A 358 3.40 4.80 12.24
N ARG A 359 2.75 3.95 11.43
CA ARG A 359 1.96 2.83 11.96
C ARG A 359 2.77 1.57 12.23
N ALA A 360 3.91 1.43 11.58
CA ALA A 360 4.74 0.24 11.67
C ALA A 360 6.23 0.59 11.76
N VAL A 361 6.97 -0.28 12.44
CA VAL A 361 8.43 -0.33 12.35
C VAL A 361 8.81 -0.84 10.97
N ALA A 362 9.86 -0.28 10.39
CA ALA A 362 10.26 -0.51 9.01
C ALA A 362 11.78 -0.67 8.90
N VAL A 363 12.19 -1.22 7.76
CA VAL A 363 13.58 -1.31 7.32
C VAL A 363 13.68 -0.76 5.91
N CYS A 364 14.83 -0.19 5.56
CA CYS A 364 15.08 0.20 4.18
C CYS A 364 15.15 -1.04 3.29
N ASN A 365 14.33 -1.10 2.25
CA ASN A 365 14.30 -2.21 1.30
C ASN A 365 15.43 -2.16 0.25
N LEU A 366 16.50 -1.43 0.54
CA LEU A 366 17.70 -1.35 -0.29
C LEU A 366 18.46 -2.67 -0.27
N GLN A 367 18.70 -3.25 -1.44
CA GLN A 367 19.39 -4.53 -1.58
C GLN A 367 20.37 -4.53 -2.76
N LYS A 368 21.27 -5.52 -2.77
CA LYS A 368 22.17 -5.83 -3.89
C LYS A 368 21.48 -6.80 -4.86
N PHE A 369 21.52 -6.47 -6.14
CA PHE A 369 21.05 -7.30 -7.23
C PHE A 369 22.20 -8.14 -7.83
N PRO A 370 21.92 -9.32 -8.40
CA PRO A 370 22.94 -10.15 -9.04
C PRO A 370 23.47 -9.56 -10.35
N LYS A 371 22.72 -8.64 -10.97
CA LYS A 371 23.10 -7.90 -12.18
C LYS A 371 23.02 -6.41 -11.91
N GLN A 372 23.78 -5.64 -12.68
CA GLN A 372 23.67 -4.18 -12.63
C GLN A 372 22.25 -3.76 -13.01
N LEU A 373 21.73 -2.78 -12.27
CA LEU A 373 20.44 -2.18 -12.60
C LEU A 373 20.56 -1.36 -13.89
N PRO A 374 19.48 -1.21 -14.66
CA PRO A 374 19.42 -0.28 -15.79
C PRO A 374 19.89 1.11 -15.38
N GLN A 375 20.52 1.85 -16.30
CA GLN A 375 21.16 3.12 -15.99
C GLN A 375 20.19 4.16 -15.39
N GLU A 376 18.92 4.14 -15.80
CA GLU A 376 17.85 4.99 -15.26
C GLU A 376 17.45 4.73 -13.81
N TYR A 377 17.80 3.55 -13.29
CA TYR A 377 17.46 3.12 -11.93
C TYR A 377 18.69 3.04 -11.00
N GLN A 378 19.84 3.57 -11.44
CA GLN A 378 21.04 3.70 -10.61
C GLN A 378 21.04 5.06 -9.91
N TYR A 379 20.73 5.09 -8.61
CA TYR A 379 20.47 6.36 -7.88
C TYR A 379 21.63 6.86 -7.02
N PHE A 380 22.55 6.00 -6.64
CA PHE A 380 23.51 6.32 -5.59
C PHE A 380 24.88 6.71 -6.12
N ASP A 381 25.36 7.90 -5.74
CA ASP A 381 26.76 8.32 -5.96
C ASP A 381 27.68 7.82 -4.84
N ASN A 382 27.11 7.58 -3.65
CA ASN A 382 27.82 7.05 -2.50
C ASN A 382 26.82 6.34 -1.57
N LEU A 383 27.24 5.20 -1.03
CA LEU A 383 26.59 4.46 0.04
C LEU A 383 27.63 4.11 1.09
N ASN A 384 27.35 4.41 2.36
CA ASN A 384 28.32 4.23 3.45
C ASN A 384 28.79 2.77 3.52
N GLY A 385 30.10 2.56 3.46
CA GLY A 385 30.71 1.24 3.58
C GLY A 385 30.72 0.43 2.28
N LEU A 386 30.39 1.02 1.12
CA LEU A 386 30.47 0.35 -0.17
C LEU A 386 31.42 1.07 -1.14
N PRO A 387 32.19 0.32 -1.94
CA PRO A 387 33.04 0.89 -2.97
C PRO A 387 32.22 1.30 -4.21
N ALA A 388 32.75 2.21 -5.03
CA ALA A 388 32.00 2.87 -6.09
C ALA A 388 31.55 1.92 -7.21
N GLU A 389 32.29 0.84 -7.45
CA GLU A 389 32.03 -0.22 -8.43
C GLU A 389 30.82 -1.11 -8.08
N GLU A 390 30.45 -1.16 -6.81
CA GLU A 390 29.31 -1.93 -6.31
C GLU A 390 27.99 -1.16 -6.46
N LEU A 391 28.03 0.19 -6.44
CA LEU A 391 26.84 1.05 -6.47
C LEU A 391 25.82 0.73 -7.59
N PRO A 392 26.23 0.40 -8.83
CA PRO A 392 25.28 0.05 -9.90
C PRO A 392 24.42 -1.19 -9.63
N TYR A 393 24.79 -2.01 -8.64
CA TYR A 393 24.04 -3.22 -8.25
C TYR A 393 23.05 -2.95 -7.12
N TYR A 394 23.00 -1.74 -6.55
CA TYR A 394 22.15 -1.42 -5.41
C TYR A 394 20.93 -0.57 -5.80
N GLY A 395 19.76 -1.01 -5.35
CA GLY A 395 18.49 -0.32 -5.50
C GLY A 395 17.42 -0.88 -4.54
N GLY A 396 16.24 -0.29 -4.55
CA GLY A 396 15.08 -0.81 -3.83
C GLY A 396 14.68 -2.19 -4.37
N SER A 397 14.22 -3.07 -3.48
CA SER A 397 13.86 -4.46 -3.83
C SER A 397 12.61 -4.59 -4.70
N VAL A 398 11.81 -3.53 -4.82
CA VAL A 398 10.55 -3.53 -5.57
C VAL A 398 10.78 -2.91 -6.94
N GLU A 399 10.74 -3.75 -7.98
CA GLU A 399 10.99 -3.34 -9.37
C GLU A 399 10.06 -2.20 -9.80
N ILE A 400 8.75 -2.40 -9.69
CA ILE A 400 7.71 -1.46 -10.12
C ILE A 400 7.64 -0.15 -9.32
N ALA A 401 8.55 0.06 -8.37
CA ALA A 401 8.73 1.33 -7.69
C ALA A 401 9.95 2.08 -8.27
N ASP A 402 10.25 1.89 -9.56
CA ASP A 402 11.45 2.34 -10.26
C ASP A 402 12.75 1.92 -9.54
N TYR A 403 12.78 0.80 -8.82
CA TYR A 403 13.87 0.45 -7.88
C TYR A 403 14.22 1.56 -6.87
N CYS A 404 13.32 2.49 -6.58
CA CYS A 404 13.51 3.50 -5.54
C CYS A 404 13.44 2.82 -4.16
N PRO A 405 14.48 2.94 -3.33
CA PRO A 405 14.48 2.34 -2.00
C PRO A 405 13.65 3.17 -1.02
N PHE A 406 12.84 2.49 -0.21
CA PHE A 406 11.99 3.08 0.79
C PHE A 406 11.87 2.25 2.06
N SER A 407 11.36 2.90 3.11
CA SER A 407 11.14 2.27 4.41
C SER A 407 9.93 1.35 4.33
N GLN A 408 10.16 0.05 4.31
CA GLN A 408 9.13 -0.98 4.20
C GLN A 408 8.97 -1.72 5.54
N GLU A 409 7.72 -2.01 5.89
CA GLU A 409 7.43 -2.87 7.03
C GLU A 409 7.91 -4.31 6.80
N PHE A 410 8.11 -5.05 7.89
CA PHE A 410 8.56 -6.43 7.84
C PHE A 410 7.90 -7.28 8.92
N SER A 411 8.12 -8.58 8.84
CA SER A 411 7.69 -9.54 9.87
C SER A 411 8.91 -10.19 10.49
N TRP A 412 8.86 -10.47 11.80
CA TRP A 412 9.88 -11.27 12.46
C TRP A 412 9.58 -12.75 12.27
N HIS A 413 10.58 -13.50 11.85
CA HIS A 413 10.53 -14.94 11.71
C HIS A 413 11.61 -15.58 12.60
N LEU A 414 11.29 -16.68 13.26
CA LEU A 414 12.23 -17.49 14.03
C LEU A 414 12.27 -18.88 13.41
N SER A 415 13.45 -19.32 12.97
CA SER A 415 13.61 -20.60 12.26
C SER A 415 12.68 -20.78 11.05
N GLY A 416 12.34 -19.68 10.37
CA GLY A 416 11.41 -19.64 9.25
C GLY A 416 9.94 -19.43 9.62
N GLU A 417 9.56 -19.67 10.87
CA GLU A 417 8.17 -19.52 11.33
C GLU A 417 7.85 -18.06 11.69
N PHE A 418 6.71 -17.56 11.20
CA PHE A 418 6.21 -16.24 11.54
C PHE A 418 6.03 -16.09 13.06
N GLN A 419 6.54 -15.00 13.61
CA GLN A 419 6.39 -14.68 15.04
C GLN A 419 5.41 -13.52 15.24
N ARG A 420 5.67 -12.38 14.59
CA ARG A 420 4.86 -11.17 14.70
C ARG A 420 5.13 -10.23 13.53
N SER A 421 4.16 -9.36 13.21
CA SER A 421 4.39 -8.27 12.26
C SER A 421 4.98 -7.04 12.95
N SER A 422 5.38 -6.04 12.16
CA SER A 422 5.91 -4.76 12.65
C SER A 422 4.88 -3.66 12.87
N ASP A 423 3.59 -3.95 12.67
CA ASP A 423 2.50 -3.02 12.93
C ASP A 423 2.40 -2.74 14.43
N CYS A 424 2.53 -1.46 14.82
CA CYS A 424 2.49 -1.00 16.20
C CYS A 424 1.09 -1.11 16.83
N ARG A 425 0.04 -1.22 16.01
CA ARG A 425 -1.35 -1.18 16.47
C ARG A 425 -1.93 -2.52 16.90
N ILE A 426 -1.27 -3.61 16.51
CA ILE A 426 -1.70 -4.98 16.78
C ILE A 426 -1.18 -5.39 18.16
N THR A 427 -2.07 -5.74 19.08
CA THR A 427 -1.69 -6.01 20.49
C THR A 427 -0.90 -7.31 20.60
N GLU A 428 -1.18 -8.25 19.71
CA GLU A 428 -0.52 -9.55 19.59
C GLU A 428 0.97 -9.42 19.21
N ASN A 429 1.38 -8.26 18.67
CA ASN A 429 2.78 -7.98 18.35
C ASN A 429 3.61 -7.54 19.56
N GLN A 430 3.04 -7.45 20.77
CA GLN A 430 3.76 -7.02 21.98
C GLN A 430 5.00 -7.91 22.24
N PRO A 431 6.22 -7.35 22.32
CA PRO A 431 7.41 -8.13 22.65
C PRO A 431 7.33 -8.76 24.03
N ASP A 432 7.94 -9.93 24.17
CA ASP A 432 8.16 -10.57 25.47
C ASP A 432 8.89 -9.60 26.43
N PRO A 433 8.47 -9.51 27.71
CA PRO A 433 9.09 -8.64 28.71
C PRO A 433 10.61 -8.71 28.80
N THR A 434 11.21 -9.89 28.57
CA THR A 434 12.66 -10.11 28.62
C THR A 434 13.39 -9.64 27.36
N LYS A 435 12.66 -9.42 26.27
CA LYS A 435 13.17 -8.95 24.97
C LYS A 435 12.67 -7.54 24.62
N ASN A 436 11.97 -6.87 25.53
CA ASN A 436 11.42 -5.53 25.32
C ASN A 436 12.41 -4.43 25.73
N TYR A 437 13.57 -4.38 25.08
CA TYR A 437 14.64 -3.43 25.41
C TYR A 437 14.20 -1.97 25.28
N GLY A 438 13.41 -1.67 24.24
CA GLY A 438 12.91 -0.34 23.95
C GLY A 438 11.79 0.15 24.87
N ALA A 439 11.34 -0.67 25.83
CA ALA A 439 10.12 -0.42 26.61
C ALA A 439 8.90 -0.11 25.72
N GLU A 440 8.80 -0.84 24.61
CA GLU A 440 7.77 -0.69 23.60
C GLU A 440 6.41 -1.15 24.11
N LYS A 441 5.37 -0.47 23.63
CA LYS A 441 3.97 -0.82 23.89
C LYS A 441 3.23 -0.88 22.56
N TYR A 442 2.68 -2.05 22.24
CA TYR A 442 1.83 -2.26 21.07
C TYR A 442 0.35 -2.16 21.48
N GLY A 443 -0.48 -1.68 20.56
CA GLY A 443 -1.92 -1.51 20.77
C GLY A 443 -2.52 -0.40 19.92
N PRO A 444 -3.85 -0.23 19.89
CA PRO A 444 -4.55 0.60 18.90
C PRO A 444 -4.12 2.08 18.87
N ASN A 445 -3.58 2.59 19.98
CA ASN A 445 -3.10 3.97 20.12
C ASN A 445 -1.56 4.09 20.07
N SER A 446 -0.87 3.03 19.62
CA SER A 446 0.58 3.00 19.50
C SER A 446 1.04 3.34 18.10
N VAL A 447 2.14 4.08 18.04
CA VAL A 447 2.77 4.57 16.80
C VAL A 447 4.27 4.29 16.85
N CYS A 448 4.89 4.21 15.68
CA CYS A 448 6.32 4.07 15.53
C CYS A 448 7.00 5.43 15.75
N LEU A 449 7.94 5.48 16.70
CA LEU A 449 8.79 6.65 16.96
C LEU A 449 10.25 6.32 16.68
N ILE A 450 10.99 7.30 16.16
CA ILE A 450 12.43 7.18 15.90
C ILE A 450 13.19 7.22 17.23
N GLN A 451 14.10 6.27 17.40
CA GLN A 451 15.04 6.19 18.52
C GLN A 451 16.35 6.84 18.10
N LYS A 452 16.73 7.94 18.77
CA LYS A 452 18.00 8.65 18.47
C LYS A 452 19.23 7.85 18.95
N SER A 453 19.05 6.98 19.92
CA SER A 453 20.09 6.09 20.44
C SER A 453 19.50 4.73 20.76
N ALA A 454 20.30 3.67 20.66
CA ALA A 454 19.92 2.36 21.13
C ALA A 454 19.42 2.42 22.58
N PHE A 455 18.30 1.76 22.86
CA PHE A 455 17.82 1.58 24.22
C PHE A 455 18.66 0.55 24.96
N VAL A 456 18.88 0.81 26.24
CA VAL A 456 19.68 -0.05 27.11
C VAL A 456 18.85 -0.42 28.34
N MET A 457 18.84 -1.71 28.67
CA MET A 457 18.36 -2.24 29.95
C MET A 457 19.53 -2.40 30.92
N GLU A 458 19.43 -1.79 32.09
CA GLU A 458 20.44 -1.83 33.15
C GLU A 458 19.87 -2.45 34.42
N GLN A 459 20.57 -3.42 34.99
CA GLN A 459 20.27 -4.01 36.30
C GLN A 459 21.59 -4.31 37.04
N CYS A 460 21.85 -3.57 38.11
CA CYS A 460 23.10 -3.63 38.89
C CYS A 460 24.35 -3.54 38.00
N ARG A 461 25.01 -4.68 37.71
CA ARG A 461 26.21 -4.79 36.85
C ARG A 461 25.93 -5.33 35.45
N ARG A 462 24.69 -5.67 35.13
CA ARG A 462 24.27 -6.18 33.83
C ARG A 462 23.72 -5.05 32.99
N LYS A 463 24.27 -4.90 31.79
CA LYS A 463 23.83 -3.95 30.77
C LYS A 463 23.53 -4.73 29.52
N LEU A 464 22.28 -4.67 29.08
CA LEU A 464 21.81 -5.32 27.86
C LEU A 464 21.35 -4.24 26.88
N SER A 465 21.77 -4.34 25.64
CA SER A 465 21.28 -3.51 24.54
C SER A 465 20.78 -4.42 23.44
N TYR A 466 19.64 -4.07 22.84
CA TYR A 466 19.20 -4.79 21.64
C TYR A 466 20.13 -4.47 20.48
N PRO A 467 20.58 -5.47 19.70
CA PRO A 467 21.42 -5.21 18.54
C PRO A 467 20.66 -4.33 17.54
N ASP A 468 19.42 -4.67 17.18
CA ASP A 468 18.63 -3.90 16.20
C ASP A 468 17.99 -2.68 16.86
N TRP A 469 18.13 -1.49 16.29
CA TRP A 469 17.55 -0.28 16.88
C TRP A 469 17.36 0.81 15.84
N GLY A 470 16.67 1.89 16.22
CA GLY A 470 16.45 3.06 15.38
C GLY A 470 15.01 3.54 15.38
N SER A 471 14.09 2.67 15.77
CA SER A 471 12.69 3.00 16.04
C SER A 471 12.01 1.95 16.90
N GLY A 472 10.89 2.30 17.52
CA GLY A 472 10.05 1.37 18.29
C GLY A 472 8.62 1.86 18.44
N CYS A 473 7.74 1.00 18.94
CA CYS A 473 6.32 1.29 19.09
C CYS A 473 5.99 1.86 20.48
N TYR A 474 5.36 3.02 20.53
CA TYR A 474 4.99 3.71 21.77
C TYR A 474 3.57 4.24 21.71
N GLN A 475 2.86 4.18 22.83
CA GLN A 475 1.51 4.71 22.95
C GLN A 475 1.55 6.24 22.95
N VAL A 476 0.61 6.86 22.23
CA VAL A 476 0.45 8.31 22.21
C VAL A 476 -0.95 8.75 22.63
N SER A 477 -1.07 9.98 23.11
CA SER A 477 -2.36 10.61 23.39
C SER A 477 -2.30 12.11 23.14
N CYS A 478 -3.38 12.69 22.62
CA CYS A 478 -3.50 14.12 22.39
C CYS A 478 -3.98 14.85 23.65
N SER A 479 -3.39 15.99 23.94
CA SER A 479 -3.80 16.89 25.02
C SER A 479 -3.82 18.35 24.54
N PRO A 480 -4.47 19.28 25.27
CA PRO A 480 -4.40 20.70 24.95
C PRO A 480 -2.97 21.28 24.96
N GLN A 481 -2.03 20.61 25.65
CA GLN A 481 -0.62 21.02 25.73
C GLN A 481 0.22 20.46 24.58
N GLY A 482 -0.33 19.56 23.77
CA GLY A 482 0.34 18.90 22.65
C GLY A 482 0.25 17.38 22.73
N LEU A 483 1.13 16.72 21.99
CA LEU A 483 1.19 15.26 21.92
C LEU A 483 1.94 14.69 23.14
N HIS A 484 1.34 13.71 23.81
CA HIS A 484 1.99 12.94 24.86
C HIS A 484 2.48 11.60 24.31
N VAL A 485 3.72 11.25 24.63
CA VAL A 485 4.32 9.93 24.41
C VAL A 485 4.39 9.20 25.73
N TRP A 486 3.83 7.99 25.77
CA TRP A 486 3.83 7.13 26.95
C TRP A 486 4.93 6.08 26.84
N VAL A 487 5.79 6.03 27.85
CA VAL A 487 6.71 4.92 28.06
C VAL A 487 6.34 4.27 29.38
N LYS A 488 5.65 3.12 29.30
CA LYS A 488 5.00 2.46 30.44
C LYS A 488 4.04 3.45 31.13
N ASP A 489 4.30 3.80 32.39
CA ASP A 489 3.46 4.68 33.20
C ASP A 489 3.95 6.15 33.19
N THR A 490 5.04 6.43 32.46
CA THR A 490 5.64 7.76 32.40
C THR A 490 5.22 8.50 31.14
N VAL A 491 4.76 9.73 31.32
CA VAL A 491 4.31 10.63 30.24
C VAL A 491 5.40 11.61 29.87
N TYR A 492 5.68 11.73 28.57
CA TYR A 492 6.60 12.70 28.01
C TYR A 492 5.84 13.63 27.05
N LEU A 493 5.95 14.94 27.26
CA LEU A 493 5.30 15.95 26.41
C LEU A 493 6.18 16.32 25.22
N CYS A 494 5.62 16.22 24.01
CA CYS A 494 6.20 16.74 22.78
C CYS A 494 5.70 18.17 22.54
N SER A 495 6.57 19.16 22.79
CA SER A 495 6.32 20.59 22.61
C SER A 495 6.63 21.08 21.18
N ARG A 496 7.48 20.34 20.45
CA ARG A 496 7.80 20.59 19.03
C ARG A 496 8.25 19.32 18.31
N SER A 497 8.11 19.30 17.00
CA SER A 497 8.69 18.25 16.15
C SER A 497 10.23 18.22 16.28
N GLY A 498 10.80 17.01 16.33
CA GLY A 498 12.25 16.82 16.45
C GLY A 498 12.82 17.00 17.87
N GLN A 499 11.99 17.33 18.87
CA GLN A 499 12.40 17.34 20.28
C GLN A 499 12.92 15.95 20.70
N VAL A 500 14.04 15.92 21.42
CA VAL A 500 14.60 14.67 21.97
C VAL A 500 14.03 14.46 23.37
N LEU A 501 13.40 13.31 23.59
CA LEU A 501 12.91 12.84 24.88
C LEU A 501 13.93 11.88 25.48
N THR A 502 14.56 12.26 26.57
CA THR A 502 15.44 11.35 27.32
C THR A 502 14.60 10.49 28.24
N VAL A 503 14.52 9.21 27.91
CA VAL A 503 13.72 8.21 28.61
C VAL A 503 14.57 7.52 29.67
N ARG A 504 14.09 7.50 30.91
CA ARG A 504 14.67 6.72 32.01
C ARG A 504 13.55 6.19 32.90
N ILE A 505 13.21 4.91 32.75
CA ILE A 505 12.09 4.29 33.48
C ILE A 505 12.47 2.94 34.09
N GLN A 506 11.71 2.48 35.09
CA GLN A 506 11.86 1.15 35.68
C GLN A 506 10.74 0.22 35.21
N MET A 507 11.11 -0.94 34.65
CA MET A 507 10.19 -1.96 34.18
C MET A 507 10.75 -3.36 34.46
N ASN A 508 9.96 -4.24 35.05
CA ASN A 508 10.32 -5.64 35.31
C ASN A 508 11.68 -5.84 36.03
N GLY A 509 12.04 -4.93 36.95
CA GLY A 509 13.31 -4.99 37.68
C GLY A 509 14.53 -4.45 36.90
N TRP A 510 14.32 -3.88 35.71
CA TRP A 510 15.35 -3.25 34.87
C TRP A 510 15.11 -1.75 34.74
N ILE A 511 16.19 -0.98 34.58
CA ILE A 511 16.16 0.43 34.20
C ILE A 511 16.33 0.50 32.68
N HIS A 512 15.35 1.07 31.99
CA HIS A 512 15.45 1.32 30.55
C HIS A 512 15.90 2.75 30.32
N VAL A 513 16.98 2.92 29.55
CA VAL A 513 17.56 4.22 29.20
C VAL A 513 17.64 4.35 27.68
N GLY A 514 17.11 5.44 27.13
CA GLY A 514 17.12 5.68 25.69
C GLY A 514 16.68 7.10 25.33
N ASN A 515 16.69 7.41 24.04
CA ASN A 515 16.23 8.70 23.53
C ASN A 515 15.23 8.51 22.39
N LEU A 516 14.07 9.16 22.50
CA LEU A 516 13.06 9.19 21.45
C LEU A 516 13.02 10.57 20.77
N ILE A 517 12.63 10.61 19.51
CA ILE A 517 12.39 11.85 18.78
C ILE A 517 10.88 12.08 18.68
N CYS A 518 10.42 13.23 19.17
CA CYS A 518 9.04 13.66 19.05
C CYS A 518 8.64 13.87 17.58
N PRO A 519 7.51 13.31 17.14
CA PRO A 519 6.96 13.60 15.83
C PRO A 519 6.20 14.93 15.85
N ALA A 520 5.68 15.36 14.69
CA ALA A 520 4.83 16.55 14.65
C ALA A 520 3.46 16.23 15.27
N CYS A 521 2.94 17.15 16.09
CA CYS A 521 1.64 16.98 16.75
C CYS A 521 0.50 16.84 15.72
N SER A 522 0.56 17.61 14.64
CA SER A 522 -0.45 17.63 13.57
C SER A 522 -0.59 16.31 12.83
N ASP A 523 0.38 15.40 12.97
CA ASP A 523 0.31 14.07 12.35
C ASP A 523 -0.70 13.16 13.08
N PHE A 524 -0.99 13.45 14.36
CA PHE A 524 -1.79 12.58 15.24
C PHE A 524 -2.99 13.27 15.90
N CYS A 525 -2.97 14.59 16.04
CA CYS A 525 -3.98 15.35 16.78
C CYS A 525 -4.69 16.36 15.88
N ASP A 526 -6.01 16.47 16.03
CA ASP A 526 -6.83 17.44 15.28
C ASP A 526 -6.57 18.89 15.69
N SER A 527 -6.16 19.10 16.94
CA SER A 527 -5.84 20.40 17.51
C SER A 527 -4.48 20.34 18.20
N CYS A 528 -3.57 21.20 17.77
CA CYS A 528 -2.22 21.29 18.32
C CYS A 528 -1.92 22.73 18.74
N PRO A 529 -1.33 22.93 19.93
CA PRO A 529 -0.83 24.25 20.30
C PRO A 529 0.36 24.65 19.41
N PRO A 530 0.68 25.95 19.32
CA PRO A 530 1.88 26.42 18.64
C PRO A 530 3.12 25.75 19.23
N GLU A 531 4.08 25.39 18.36
CA GLU A 531 5.33 24.78 18.80
C GLU A 531 6.07 25.73 19.76
N ARG A 532 6.59 25.17 20.84
CA ARG A 532 7.38 25.90 21.85
C ARG A 532 8.71 25.20 22.05
N ASP A 533 9.71 25.98 22.45
CA ASP A 533 10.93 25.37 22.96
C ASP A 533 10.59 24.47 24.14
N PRO A 534 11.15 23.25 24.20
CA PRO A 534 10.91 22.37 25.33
C PRO A 534 11.30 23.11 26.60
N PRO A 535 10.52 22.98 27.70
CA PRO A 535 10.89 23.58 28.96
C PRO A 535 12.33 23.17 29.26
N ALA A 536 13.19 24.15 29.58
CA ALA A 536 14.57 23.88 29.96
C ALA A 536 14.52 22.74 30.95
N SER A 537 15.11 21.60 30.60
CA SER A 537 15.02 20.39 31.41
C SER A 537 15.37 20.83 32.82
N ASN A 538 14.40 20.84 33.72
CA ASN A 538 14.74 20.94 35.12
C ASN A 538 15.67 19.74 35.30
N LEU A 539 16.95 20.02 35.51
CA LEU A 539 17.89 19.15 36.18
C LEU A 539 17.39 18.92 37.62
N THR A 540 16.09 18.67 37.80
CA THR A 540 15.58 17.88 38.90
C THR A 540 16.25 16.54 38.72
N ARG A 541 17.36 16.38 39.43
CA ARG A 541 17.96 15.12 39.84
C ARG A 541 16.88 14.05 39.73
N THR A 542 16.83 13.29 38.63
CA THR A 542 16.19 11.98 38.69
C THR A 542 17.02 11.29 39.75
N ALA A 543 16.46 11.17 40.96
CA ALA A 543 17.09 10.42 42.03
C ALA A 543 17.58 9.11 41.37
N PRO A 544 18.85 8.71 41.57
CA PRO A 544 19.31 7.47 40.99
C PRO A 544 18.33 6.40 41.44
N ILE A 545 17.63 5.80 40.48
CA ILE A 545 16.78 4.64 40.74
C ILE A 545 17.77 3.52 41.03
N ASP A 546 18.20 3.43 42.28
CA ASP A 546 19.14 2.41 42.72
C ASP A 546 18.36 1.16 43.09
N LEU A 547 18.13 0.32 42.09
CA LEU A 547 17.60 -1.03 42.27
C LEU A 547 18.47 -1.90 43.19
N CYS A 548 19.71 -1.49 43.43
CA CYS A 548 20.76 -2.30 44.01
C CYS A 548 21.42 -1.62 45.20
N SER A 549 20.70 -0.73 45.90
CA SER A 549 21.17 -0.16 47.17
C SER A 549 21.34 -1.30 48.17
N CYS A 550 22.51 -1.94 48.15
CA CYS A 550 23.01 -2.80 49.19
C CYS A 550 23.16 -1.91 50.41
N SER A 551 22.09 -1.83 51.22
CA SER A 551 22.18 -1.31 52.57
C SER A 551 23.23 -2.16 53.29
N SER A 552 24.45 -1.64 53.39
CA SER A 552 25.47 -2.11 54.32
C SER A 552 24.94 -2.11 55.75
N GLY A 553 23.91 -1.30 56.03
CA GLY A 553 23.17 -1.29 57.29
C GLY A 553 22.51 -2.62 57.62
N LEU A 554 21.89 -3.33 56.66
CA LEU A 554 21.19 -4.60 56.94
C LEU A 554 22.15 -5.72 57.35
N VAL A 555 23.31 -5.80 56.70
CA VAL A 555 24.37 -6.76 57.04
C VAL A 555 25.00 -6.41 58.39
N VAL A 556 25.26 -5.12 58.66
CA VAL A 556 25.80 -4.66 59.95
C VAL A 556 24.80 -4.89 61.09
N THR A 557 23.51 -4.67 60.87
CA THR A 557 22.46 -4.96 61.88
C THR A 557 22.28 -6.45 62.12
N LEU A 558 22.39 -7.30 61.08
CA LEU A 558 22.29 -8.75 61.25
C LEU A 558 23.51 -9.33 61.98
N TRP A 559 24.71 -8.81 61.68
CA TRP A 559 25.94 -9.16 62.38
C TRP A 559 25.94 -8.68 63.84
N LEU A 560 25.43 -7.47 64.12
CA LEU A 560 25.25 -6.96 65.49
C LEU A 560 24.18 -7.76 66.26
N LEU A 561 23.11 -8.19 65.61
CA LEU A 561 22.09 -9.08 66.22
C LEU A 561 22.68 -10.45 66.55
N MET A 562 23.43 -11.06 65.62
CA MET A 562 24.10 -12.35 65.84
C MET A 562 25.19 -12.24 66.92
N ALA A 563 26.00 -11.17 66.91
CA ALA A 563 27.02 -10.93 67.93
C ALA A 563 26.44 -10.71 69.33
N ASN A 564 25.21 -10.19 69.44
CA ASN A 564 24.50 -10.03 70.71
C ASN A 564 23.66 -11.26 71.12
N LEU A 565 23.22 -12.10 70.18
CA LEU A 565 22.47 -13.33 70.48
C LEU A 565 23.38 -14.50 70.88
N ILE A 566 24.59 -14.60 70.31
CA ILE A 566 25.51 -15.72 70.58
C ILE A 566 25.91 -15.78 72.08
N PRO A 567 26.26 -14.67 72.77
CA PRO A 567 26.53 -14.69 74.21
C PRO A 567 25.30 -15.03 75.07
N LEU A 568 24.11 -14.65 74.60
CA LEU A 568 22.85 -14.90 75.32
C LEU A 568 22.44 -16.38 75.25
N LEU A 569 22.64 -17.00 74.08
CA LEU A 569 22.39 -18.43 73.86
C LEU A 569 23.44 -19.30 74.55
N THR A 570 24.73 -18.91 74.55
CA THR A 570 25.76 -19.65 75.28
C THR A 570 25.58 -19.55 76.81
N GLY A 571 25.07 -18.42 77.32
CA GLY A 571 24.68 -18.27 78.72
C GLY A 571 23.51 -19.19 79.14
N LEU A 572 22.52 -19.40 78.26
CA LEU A 572 21.40 -20.30 78.53
C LEU A 572 21.79 -21.79 78.54
N PHE A 573 22.79 -22.19 77.75
CA PHE A 573 23.29 -23.58 77.74
C PHE A 573 24.31 -23.90 78.85
N LEU A 574 24.86 -22.89 79.54
CA LEU A 574 25.76 -23.07 80.69
C LEU A 574 25.03 -23.07 82.05
N CYS A 575 23.71 -22.87 82.05
CA CYS A 575 22.85 -22.91 83.25
C CYS A 575 21.77 -24.00 83.20
N ALA A 576 21.93 -25.04 82.35
CA ALA A 576 21.08 -26.23 82.32
C ALA A 576 21.80 -27.44 82.92
#